data_AF-A0A4Q4XYL4-F1
#
_entry.id   AF-A0A4Q4XYL4-F1
#
_cell.length_a   1.000
_cell.length_b   1.000
_cell.length_c   1.000
_cell.angle_alpha   90.00
_cell.angle_beta   90.00
_cell.angle_gamma   90.00
#
_symmetry.space_group_name_H-M   'P 1'
#
loop_
_entity.id
_entity.type
_entity.pdbx_description
1 polymer ?
#
loop_
_entity_poly.entity_id
_entity_poly.type
_entity_poly.pdbx_seq_one_letter_code
_entity_poly.pdbx_strand_id
1 'polypeptide(L)'
;MTSTKELEKTLPRKAPNTERHRAVLDGLTRYKFQIYSTVSPALDGEALERLERDINSAAEPAGTGNSVLSPAARSGEHAGRPLRAVYEHHLRARDAGENAGEESTVHPLYFVVADKADWKREGLLAVHLDCGYGEQEDRIGVGRCGVDWADSWGVNIDIGNMDWMDLKEAEQEEWGGDDPYADEDEDDDGDGGDGDGGDGDGGDGDGGDGDGGVGDDDEDDGKAGDEKKSKE
;
A
#
# COMPACT_ATOMS: atom_id res chain seq x y z
N MET A 1 -3.73 -21.64 -1.91
CA MET A 1 -4.25 -20.28 -1.70
C MET A 1 -3.47 -19.38 -2.63
N THR A 2 -4.12 -18.38 -3.25
CA THR A 2 -3.41 -17.38 -4.06
C THR A 2 -2.56 -16.51 -3.13
N SER A 3 -1.28 -16.32 -3.44
CA SER A 3 -0.41 -15.47 -2.61
C SER A 3 -0.77 -13.99 -2.77
N THR A 4 -0.35 -13.15 -1.84
CA THR A 4 -0.52 -11.69 -1.97
C THR A 4 0.27 -11.12 -3.13
N LYS A 5 1.45 -11.65 -3.46
CA LYS A 5 2.22 -11.32 -4.66
C LYS A 5 1.45 -11.64 -5.95
N GLU A 6 0.80 -12.79 -6.04
CA GLU A 6 -0.06 -13.12 -7.18
C GLU A 6 -1.25 -12.17 -7.31
N LEU A 7 -1.85 -11.75 -6.18
CA LEU A 7 -2.94 -10.77 -6.16
C LEU A 7 -2.46 -9.37 -6.57
N GLU A 8 -1.28 -8.94 -6.09
CA GLU A 8 -0.63 -7.67 -6.46
C GLU A 8 -0.37 -7.61 -7.96
N LYS A 9 0.12 -8.69 -8.58
CA LYS A 9 0.34 -8.80 -10.05
C LYS A 9 -0.95 -8.59 -10.88
N THR A 10 -2.15 -8.69 -10.27
CA THR A 10 -3.42 -8.39 -10.97
C THR A 10 -3.75 -6.89 -11.06
N LEU A 11 -3.08 -6.07 -10.25
CA LEU A 11 -3.25 -4.63 -10.16
C LEU A 11 -2.23 -3.90 -11.04
N PRO A 12 -2.50 -2.64 -11.45
CA PRO A 12 -1.48 -1.81 -12.07
C PRO A 12 -0.27 -1.61 -11.14
N ARG A 13 0.93 -1.43 -11.70
CA ARG A 13 2.13 -1.16 -10.89
C ARG A 13 2.02 0.13 -10.06
N LYS A 14 1.39 1.17 -10.63
CA LYS A 14 1.20 2.48 -9.99
C LYS A 14 -0.28 2.88 -9.94
N ALA A 15 -0.69 3.50 -8.85
CA ALA A 15 -2.01 4.10 -8.72
C ALA A 15 -2.04 5.51 -9.36
N PRO A 16 -3.17 5.92 -9.97
CA PRO A 16 -3.31 7.28 -10.50
C PRO A 16 -3.56 8.30 -9.37
N ASN A 17 -3.34 9.59 -9.62
CA ASN A 17 -3.80 10.73 -8.78
C ASN A 17 -3.39 10.71 -7.29
N THR A 18 -2.41 9.90 -6.93
CA THR A 18 -1.92 9.71 -5.55
C THR A 18 -1.25 10.95 -4.98
N GLU A 19 -0.45 11.69 -5.76
CA GLU A 19 0.15 12.97 -5.34
C GLU A 19 -0.92 13.95 -4.81
N ARG A 20 -2.04 14.05 -5.51
CA ARG A 20 -3.17 14.91 -5.12
C ARG A 20 -3.81 14.42 -3.82
N HIS A 21 -3.94 13.11 -3.66
CA HIS A 21 -4.52 12.48 -2.46
C HIS A 21 -3.59 12.57 -1.24
N ARG A 22 -2.26 12.48 -1.42
CA ARG A 22 -1.25 12.77 -0.39
C ARG A 22 -1.43 14.19 0.16
N ALA A 23 -1.59 15.17 -0.73
CA ALA A 23 -1.70 16.58 -0.34
C ALA A 23 -2.97 16.90 0.49
N VAL A 24 -3.98 16.04 0.47
CA VAL A 24 -5.25 16.24 1.20
C VAL A 24 -5.41 15.29 2.39
N LEU A 25 -4.42 14.46 2.69
CA LEU A 25 -4.44 13.58 3.87
C LEU A 25 -4.24 14.31 5.20
N ASP A 26 -4.08 15.64 5.18
CA ASP A 26 -4.06 16.47 6.38
C ASP A 26 -5.38 16.35 7.17
N GLY A 27 -5.28 15.82 8.39
CA GLY A 27 -6.43 15.58 9.28
C GLY A 27 -7.02 14.18 9.18
N LEU A 28 -6.21 13.16 9.48
CA LEU A 28 -6.49 11.71 9.43
C LEU A 28 -7.85 11.29 10.04
N THR A 29 -8.38 12.05 11.00
CA THR A 29 -9.65 11.75 11.67
C THR A 29 -10.87 11.85 10.76
N ARG A 30 -10.77 12.56 9.63
CA ARG A 30 -11.88 12.67 8.69
C ARG A 30 -12.06 11.43 7.84
N TYR A 31 -11.00 10.67 7.60
CA TYR A 31 -11.03 9.55 6.67
C TYR A 31 -11.37 8.24 7.36
N LYS A 32 -11.99 7.34 6.60
CA LYS A 32 -12.48 6.03 7.00
C LYS A 32 -11.89 4.99 6.06
N PHE A 33 -11.27 3.97 6.64
CA PHE A 33 -10.69 2.88 5.87
C PHE A 33 -11.83 1.99 5.38
N GLN A 34 -11.98 1.88 4.07
CA GLN A 34 -13.08 1.11 3.50
C GLN A 34 -12.82 -0.39 3.64
N ILE A 35 -13.81 -1.12 4.14
CA ILE A 35 -13.82 -2.58 4.19
C ILE A 35 -14.62 -3.09 2.99
N TYR A 36 -13.98 -3.93 2.19
CA TYR A 36 -14.59 -4.64 1.06
C TYR A 36 -14.58 -6.15 1.30
N SER A 37 -15.37 -6.90 0.51
CA SER A 37 -15.35 -8.36 0.54
C SER A 37 -15.43 -8.94 -0.86
N THR A 38 -14.55 -9.89 -1.16
CA THR A 38 -14.58 -10.70 -2.40
C THR A 38 -15.00 -12.15 -2.14
N VAL A 39 -15.33 -12.49 -0.89
CA VAL A 39 -15.74 -13.85 -0.48
C VAL A 39 -16.91 -14.34 -1.33
N SER A 40 -16.82 -15.60 -1.78
CA SER A 40 -17.88 -16.27 -2.53
C SER A 40 -18.29 -17.56 -1.80
N PRO A 41 -19.58 -17.74 -1.45
CA PRO A 41 -20.68 -16.78 -1.61
C PRO A 41 -20.50 -15.51 -0.77
N ALA A 42 -21.25 -14.45 -1.09
CA ALA A 42 -21.22 -13.20 -0.34
C ALA A 42 -21.47 -13.45 1.16
N LEU A 43 -20.72 -12.75 2.02
CA LEU A 43 -20.98 -12.75 3.46
C LEU A 43 -22.38 -12.18 3.73
N ASP A 44 -23.08 -12.77 4.70
CA ASP A 44 -24.36 -12.24 5.15
C ASP A 44 -24.19 -11.00 6.03
N GLY A 45 -25.30 -10.34 6.36
CA GLY A 45 -25.28 -9.12 7.16
C GLY A 45 -24.64 -9.29 8.54
N GLU A 46 -24.85 -10.44 9.20
CA GLU A 46 -24.26 -10.69 10.52
C GLU A 46 -22.75 -10.88 10.43
N ALA A 47 -22.28 -11.63 9.43
CA ALA A 47 -20.86 -11.83 9.17
C ALA A 47 -20.16 -10.51 8.82
N LEU A 48 -20.79 -9.68 7.98
CA LEU A 48 -20.26 -8.35 7.64
C LEU A 48 -20.17 -7.45 8.88
N GLU A 49 -21.23 -7.34 9.67
CA GLU A 49 -21.22 -6.54 10.91
C GLU A 49 -20.18 -7.04 11.92
N ARG A 50 -19.96 -8.36 11.95
CA ARG A 50 -18.93 -8.97 12.79
C ARG A 50 -17.52 -8.63 12.28
N LEU A 51 -17.29 -8.68 10.98
CA LEU A 51 -16.02 -8.27 10.36
C LEU A 51 -15.68 -6.81 10.70
N GLU A 52 -16.63 -5.90 10.49
CA GLU A 52 -16.49 -4.47 10.82
C GLU A 52 -16.16 -4.28 12.30
N ARG A 53 -16.89 -4.98 13.17
CA ARG A 53 -16.65 -4.92 14.61
C ARG A 53 -15.29 -5.48 14.99
N ASP A 54 -14.91 -6.64 14.46
CA ASP A 54 -13.65 -7.30 14.79
C ASP A 54 -12.47 -6.37 14.44
N ILE A 55 -12.44 -5.83 13.22
CA ILE A 55 -11.40 -4.87 12.76
C ILE A 55 -11.31 -3.66 13.69
N ASN A 56 -12.45 -3.04 14.03
CA ASN A 56 -12.45 -1.83 14.86
C ASN A 56 -12.24 -2.09 16.37
N SER A 57 -12.53 -3.29 16.85
CA SER A 57 -12.44 -3.63 18.28
C SER A 57 -11.05 -4.02 18.73
N ALA A 58 -10.21 -4.44 17.79
CA ALA A 58 -8.88 -4.96 18.04
C ALA A 58 -7.77 -3.92 17.77
N ALA A 59 -8.17 -2.69 17.49
CA ALA A 59 -7.38 -1.51 17.20
C ALA A 59 -6.55 -0.98 18.41
N GLU A 60 -5.87 -1.85 19.16
CA GLU A 60 -5.06 -1.49 20.33
C GLU A 60 -3.56 -1.73 20.07
N PRO A 61 -2.65 -0.83 20.48
CA PRO A 61 -2.89 0.43 21.19
C PRO A 61 -3.03 1.67 20.27
N ALA A 62 -3.05 1.50 18.93
CA ALA A 62 -2.92 2.61 17.97
C ALA A 62 -3.98 2.68 16.86
N GLY A 63 -4.98 1.80 16.87
CA GLY A 63 -6.06 1.90 15.90
C GLY A 63 -7.06 2.99 16.26
N THR A 64 -7.82 3.42 15.28
CA THR A 64 -8.73 4.57 15.37
C THR A 64 -10.19 4.17 15.42
N GLY A 65 -10.52 2.90 15.13
CA GLY A 65 -11.89 2.46 14.98
C GLY A 65 -12.59 3.15 13.81
N ASN A 66 -11.82 3.51 12.77
CA ASN A 66 -12.29 4.28 11.61
C ASN A 66 -12.55 3.41 10.39
N SER A 67 -12.40 2.10 10.49
CA SER A 67 -12.72 1.19 9.39
C SER A 67 -14.23 1.04 9.24
N VAL A 68 -14.78 1.17 8.03
CA VAL A 68 -16.22 1.08 7.79
C VAL A 68 -16.54 0.19 6.59
N LEU A 69 -17.64 -0.57 6.67
CA LEU A 69 -18.09 -1.37 5.53
C LEU A 69 -18.52 -0.49 4.38
N SER A 70 -17.90 -0.73 3.22
CA SER A 70 -18.32 -0.10 1.97
C SER A 70 -19.75 -0.51 1.57
N PRO A 71 -20.50 0.37 0.89
CA PRO A 71 -21.79 0.01 0.30
C PRO A 71 -21.70 -1.21 -0.64
N ALA A 72 -20.59 -1.36 -1.36
CA ALA A 72 -20.33 -2.47 -2.27
C ALA A 72 -20.15 -3.82 -1.55
N ALA A 73 -19.56 -3.82 -0.35
CA ALA A 73 -19.52 -5.01 0.49
C ALA A 73 -20.92 -5.43 0.94
N ARG A 74 -21.73 -4.48 1.40
CA ARG A 74 -23.10 -4.72 1.89
C ARG A 74 -24.04 -5.25 0.80
N SER A 75 -23.85 -4.81 -0.45
CA SER A 75 -24.63 -5.31 -1.59
C SER A 75 -24.11 -6.64 -2.17
N GLY A 76 -22.92 -7.09 -1.76
CA GLY A 76 -22.26 -8.28 -2.32
C GLY A 76 -21.75 -8.08 -3.75
N GLU A 77 -21.58 -6.84 -4.21
CA GLU A 77 -21.19 -6.50 -5.60
C GLU A 77 -19.89 -7.17 -6.05
N HIS A 78 -19.00 -7.46 -5.10
CA HIS A 78 -17.66 -8.00 -5.34
C HIS A 78 -17.52 -9.48 -4.99
N ALA A 79 -18.59 -10.17 -4.58
CA ALA A 79 -18.53 -11.58 -4.24
C ALA A 79 -18.05 -12.44 -5.42
N GLY A 80 -16.94 -13.17 -5.23
CA GLY A 80 -16.31 -13.99 -6.26
C GLY A 80 -15.61 -13.20 -7.38
N ARG A 81 -15.52 -11.87 -7.27
CA ARG A 81 -14.79 -11.03 -8.23
C ARG A 81 -13.32 -10.91 -7.82
N PRO A 82 -12.41 -10.67 -8.78
CA PRO A 82 -10.99 -10.47 -8.49
C PRO A 82 -10.75 -9.17 -7.71
N LEU A 83 -9.62 -9.10 -6.99
CA LEU A 83 -9.20 -7.91 -6.23
C LEU A 83 -9.21 -6.63 -7.08
N ARG A 84 -8.85 -6.73 -8.36
CA ARG A 84 -8.92 -5.64 -9.32
C ARG A 84 -10.28 -4.94 -9.38
N ALA A 85 -11.38 -5.68 -9.25
CA ALA A 85 -12.72 -5.09 -9.25
C ALA A 85 -12.97 -4.19 -8.04
N VAL A 86 -12.43 -4.57 -6.87
CA VAL A 86 -12.48 -3.77 -5.64
C VAL A 86 -11.62 -2.53 -5.78
N TYR A 87 -10.39 -2.69 -6.27
CA TYR A 87 -9.47 -1.58 -6.54
C TYR A 87 -10.11 -0.51 -7.44
N GLU A 88 -10.65 -0.91 -8.60
CA GLU A 88 -11.30 0.03 -9.53
C GLU A 88 -12.53 0.71 -8.91
N HIS A 89 -13.27 0.01 -8.04
CA HIS A 89 -14.38 0.61 -7.29
C HIS A 89 -13.88 1.63 -6.28
N HIS A 90 -12.83 1.31 -5.52
CA HIS A 90 -12.24 2.18 -4.53
C HIS A 90 -11.71 3.48 -5.16
N LEU A 91 -11.03 3.40 -6.31
CA LEU A 91 -10.60 4.57 -7.08
C LEU A 91 -11.77 5.51 -7.43
N ARG A 92 -12.88 4.95 -7.93
CA ARG A 92 -14.07 5.75 -8.25
C ARG A 92 -14.67 6.38 -7.00
N ALA A 93 -14.69 5.66 -5.88
CA ALA A 93 -15.27 6.14 -4.62
C ALA A 93 -14.44 7.29 -4.03
N ARG A 94 -13.11 7.15 -3.97
CA ARG A 94 -12.22 8.21 -3.44
C ARG A 94 -12.23 9.45 -4.33
N ASP A 95 -12.23 9.28 -5.66
CA ASP A 95 -12.18 10.41 -6.61
C ASP A 95 -13.54 11.13 -6.69
N ALA A 96 -14.65 10.40 -6.47
CA ALA A 96 -15.98 11.01 -6.34
C ALA A 96 -16.15 11.76 -5.01
N GLY A 97 -15.56 11.24 -3.93
CA GLY A 97 -15.62 11.82 -2.61
C GLY A 97 -14.96 13.19 -2.49
N GLU A 98 -13.99 13.47 -3.35
CA GLU A 98 -13.29 14.74 -3.40
C GLU A 98 -14.19 15.94 -3.75
N ASN A 99 -15.33 15.69 -4.39
CA ASN A 99 -16.32 16.72 -4.75
C ASN A 99 -17.60 16.67 -3.90
N ALA A 100 -17.73 15.65 -3.04
CA ALA A 100 -18.79 15.56 -2.07
C ALA A 100 -18.38 16.39 -0.83
N GLY A 101 -19.35 16.96 -0.12
CA GLY A 101 -19.07 17.72 1.10
C GLY A 101 -18.38 16.86 2.19
N GLU A 102 -18.30 17.38 3.41
CA GLU A 102 -17.65 16.77 4.59
C GLU A 102 -18.08 15.30 4.90
N GLU A 103 -19.07 14.75 4.21
CA GLU A 103 -19.59 13.40 4.37
C GLU A 103 -18.88 12.31 3.54
N SER A 104 -18.11 12.64 2.50
CA SER A 104 -17.34 11.62 1.77
C SER A 104 -15.94 11.47 2.32
N THR A 105 -15.83 10.47 3.20
CA THR A 105 -14.72 10.24 4.10
C THR A 105 -13.93 8.99 3.69
N VAL A 106 -13.91 8.62 2.41
CA VAL A 106 -13.16 7.43 1.96
C VAL A 106 -11.66 7.71 2.06
N HIS A 107 -10.93 6.87 2.81
CA HIS A 107 -9.47 6.96 2.85
C HIS A 107 -8.89 6.73 1.45
N PRO A 108 -8.12 7.68 0.88
CA PRO A 108 -7.82 7.65 -0.55
C PRO A 108 -6.67 6.71 -0.94
N LEU A 109 -5.83 6.31 0.02
CA LEU A 109 -4.62 5.52 -0.24
C LEU A 109 -4.64 4.12 0.40
N TYR A 110 -5.58 3.83 1.30
CA TYR A 110 -5.59 2.58 2.07
C TYR A 110 -7.00 2.02 2.19
N PHE A 111 -7.14 0.71 2.00
CA PHE A 111 -8.38 -0.01 2.25
C PHE A 111 -8.12 -1.49 2.55
N VAL A 112 -9.14 -2.14 3.11
CA VAL A 112 -9.06 -3.53 3.59
C VAL A 112 -10.03 -4.41 2.81
N VAL A 113 -9.61 -5.64 2.48
CA VAL A 113 -10.44 -6.61 1.75
C VAL A 113 -10.47 -7.95 2.47
N ALA A 114 -11.67 -8.43 2.80
CA ALA A 114 -11.88 -9.82 3.17
C ALA A 114 -12.02 -10.68 1.91
N ASP A 115 -11.00 -11.49 1.63
CA ASP A 115 -10.99 -12.45 0.51
C ASP A 115 -11.29 -13.89 0.95
N LYS A 116 -11.33 -14.13 2.26
CA LYS A 116 -11.64 -15.42 2.88
C LYS A 116 -12.76 -15.25 3.91
N ALA A 117 -13.63 -16.26 4.00
CA ALA A 117 -14.76 -16.24 4.93
C ALA A 117 -14.31 -16.37 6.40
N ASP A 118 -13.18 -17.02 6.65
CA ASP A 118 -12.58 -17.18 7.99
C ASP A 118 -11.43 -16.17 8.16
N TRP A 119 -11.76 -14.87 8.11
CA TRP A 119 -10.77 -13.78 8.18
C TRP A 119 -9.93 -13.78 9.47
N LYS A 120 -10.41 -14.42 10.55
CA LYS A 120 -9.64 -14.53 11.79
C LYS A 120 -8.47 -15.48 11.65
N ARG A 121 -8.67 -16.60 10.95
CA ARG A 121 -7.60 -17.58 10.73
C ARG A 121 -6.78 -17.26 9.49
N GLU A 122 -7.41 -16.72 8.47
CA GLU A 122 -6.80 -16.52 7.15
C GLU A 122 -6.30 -15.09 6.92
N GLY A 123 -6.62 -14.16 7.83
CA GLY A 123 -6.24 -12.77 7.73
C GLY A 123 -7.07 -11.99 6.70
N LEU A 124 -6.73 -10.71 6.57
CA LEU A 124 -7.32 -9.75 5.66
C LEU A 124 -6.25 -9.21 4.72
N LEU A 125 -6.67 -8.79 3.52
CA LEU A 125 -5.79 -8.08 2.61
C LEU A 125 -5.78 -6.58 2.98
N ALA A 126 -4.60 -6.04 3.24
CA ALA A 126 -4.34 -4.62 3.28
C ALA A 126 -3.87 -4.18 1.89
N VAL A 127 -4.51 -3.16 1.31
CA VAL A 127 -4.10 -2.60 0.02
C VAL A 127 -3.73 -1.15 0.23
N HIS A 128 -2.49 -0.82 -0.13
CA HIS A 128 -1.98 0.54 -0.06
C HIS A 128 -1.57 1.01 -1.46
N LEU A 129 -1.93 2.24 -1.80
CA LEU A 129 -1.80 2.80 -3.14
C LEU A 129 -0.54 3.67 -3.30
N ASP A 130 0.28 3.75 -2.26
CA ASP A 130 1.47 4.59 -2.23
C ASP A 130 2.61 3.96 -1.39
N CYS A 131 2.98 2.74 -1.74
CA CYS A 131 3.88 1.89 -0.94
C CYS A 131 5.36 2.14 -1.19
N GLY A 132 5.71 2.88 -2.24
CA GLY A 132 7.08 3.08 -2.65
C GLY A 132 7.60 4.46 -2.28
N TYR A 133 8.92 4.56 -2.16
CA TYR A 133 9.63 5.82 -1.96
C TYR A 133 10.35 6.27 -3.23
N GLY A 134 10.51 7.58 -3.41
CA GLY A 134 11.26 8.16 -4.53
C GLY A 134 10.70 7.76 -5.89
N GLU A 135 11.50 7.10 -6.73
CA GLU A 135 11.06 6.70 -8.08
C GLU A 135 9.93 5.66 -8.09
N GLN A 136 9.72 4.98 -6.96
CA GLN A 136 8.62 4.04 -6.74
C GLN A 136 7.38 4.67 -6.11
N GLU A 137 7.31 6.00 -5.97
CA GLU A 137 6.08 6.68 -5.55
C GLU A 137 4.87 6.17 -6.36
N ASP A 138 3.74 6.09 -5.66
CA ASP A 138 2.45 5.61 -6.17
C ASP A 138 2.38 4.09 -6.40
N ARG A 139 3.41 3.34 -5.99
CA ARG A 139 3.40 1.88 -6.10
C ARG A 139 2.24 1.29 -5.32
N ILE A 140 1.51 0.38 -5.96
CA ILE A 140 0.45 -0.37 -5.31
C ILE A 140 1.06 -1.58 -4.62
N GLY A 141 0.71 -1.78 -3.35
CA GLY A 141 1.12 -2.94 -2.56
C GLY A 141 -0.09 -3.69 -2.03
N VAL A 142 0.04 -5.02 -1.99
CA VAL A 142 -0.93 -5.90 -1.33
C VAL A 142 -0.21 -6.71 -0.25
N GLY A 143 -0.69 -6.58 0.99
CA GLY A 143 -0.19 -7.31 2.15
C GLY A 143 -1.30 -8.10 2.83
N ARG A 144 -0.92 -9.11 3.62
CA ARG A 144 -1.85 -9.86 4.47
C ARG A 144 -1.60 -9.54 5.94
N CYS A 145 -2.68 -9.30 6.65
CA CYS A 145 -2.66 -8.84 8.03
C CYS A 145 -3.63 -9.64 8.90
N GLY A 146 -3.31 -9.76 10.19
CA GLY A 146 -4.30 -10.14 11.18
C GLY A 146 -5.44 -9.12 11.26
N VAL A 147 -6.64 -9.60 11.60
CA VAL A 147 -7.81 -8.73 11.79
C VAL A 147 -7.56 -7.62 12.81
N ASP A 148 -6.69 -7.89 13.78
CA ASP A 148 -6.34 -6.97 14.86
C ASP A 148 -5.47 -5.79 14.41
N TRP A 149 -4.79 -5.95 13.27
CA TRP A 149 -3.86 -4.95 12.72
C TRP A 149 -4.46 -4.13 11.57
N ALA A 150 -5.53 -4.63 10.95
CA ALA A 150 -6.05 -4.07 9.70
C ALA A 150 -6.41 -2.57 9.78
N ASP A 151 -6.94 -2.10 10.91
CA ASP A 151 -7.25 -0.67 11.13
C ASP A 151 -6.00 0.13 11.51
N SER A 152 -5.12 -0.43 12.35
CA SER A 152 -3.95 0.28 12.87
C SER A 152 -2.82 0.41 11.84
N TRP A 153 -2.70 -0.51 10.87
CA TRP A 153 -1.73 -0.42 9.79
C TRP A 153 -1.94 0.83 8.93
N GLY A 154 -3.18 1.12 8.53
CA GLY A 154 -3.48 2.35 7.78
C GLY A 154 -3.02 3.60 8.52
N VAL A 155 -3.36 3.69 9.81
CA VAL A 155 -2.98 4.82 10.67
C VAL A 155 -1.47 4.95 10.83
N ASN A 156 -0.76 3.84 11.07
CA ASN A 156 0.69 3.87 11.26
C ASN A 156 1.44 4.26 9.99
N ILE A 157 0.94 3.84 8.82
CA ILE A 157 1.46 4.27 7.52
C ILE A 157 1.25 5.77 7.34
N ASP A 158 0.03 6.27 7.61
CA ASP A 158 -0.31 7.68 7.40
C ASP A 158 0.53 8.63 8.27
N ILE A 159 0.89 8.24 9.51
CA ILE A 159 1.73 9.04 10.41
C ILE A 159 3.23 8.76 10.26
N GLY A 160 3.62 7.83 9.38
CA GLY A 160 5.01 7.42 9.17
C GLY A 160 5.64 6.71 10.36
N ASN A 161 4.85 6.06 11.21
CA ASN A 161 5.35 5.22 12.31
C ASN A 161 5.71 3.80 11.83
N MET A 162 5.17 3.39 10.69
CA MET A 162 5.45 2.13 10.01
C MET A 162 5.52 2.41 8.51
N ASP A 163 6.46 1.78 7.81
CA ASP A 163 6.48 1.81 6.35
C ASP A 163 5.85 0.53 5.74
N TRP A 164 5.79 0.48 4.41
CA TRP A 164 5.26 -0.70 3.74
C TRP A 164 6.16 -1.94 3.90
N MET A 165 7.46 -1.77 4.14
CA MET A 165 8.41 -2.88 4.29
C MET A 165 8.23 -3.56 5.64
N ASP A 166 8.09 -2.79 6.73
CA ASP A 166 7.75 -3.30 8.07
C ASP A 166 6.50 -4.20 8.02
N LEU A 167 5.52 -3.80 7.20
CA LEU A 167 4.27 -4.51 7.01
C LEU A 167 4.47 -5.84 6.26
N LYS A 168 5.32 -5.85 5.22
CA LYS A 168 5.67 -7.06 4.49
C LYS A 168 6.53 -8.02 5.32
N GLU A 169 7.38 -7.52 6.22
CA GLU A 169 8.09 -8.36 7.20
C GLU A 169 7.09 -9.05 8.16
N ALA A 170 6.13 -8.30 8.69
CA ALA A 170 5.08 -8.86 9.55
C ALA A 170 4.23 -9.92 8.80
N GLU A 171 3.92 -9.67 7.53
CA GLU A 171 3.26 -10.66 6.68
C GLU A 171 4.11 -11.93 6.49
N GLN A 172 5.41 -11.79 6.23
CA GLN A 172 6.31 -12.92 6.07
C GLN A 172 6.34 -13.79 7.34
N GLU A 173 6.47 -13.15 8.52
CA GLU A 173 6.55 -13.84 9.81
C GLU A 173 5.24 -14.56 10.17
N GLU A 174 4.09 -13.91 10.01
CA GLU A 174 2.80 -14.43 10.49
C GLU A 174 2.06 -15.27 9.44
N TRP A 175 2.22 -14.93 8.15
CA TRP A 175 1.41 -15.47 7.05
C TRP A 175 2.22 -16.23 5.99
N GLY A 176 3.55 -16.28 6.13
CA GLY A 176 4.42 -16.92 5.15
C GLY A 176 4.43 -16.21 3.79
N GLY A 177 4.32 -14.87 3.81
CA GLY A 177 4.49 -14.03 2.63
C GLY A 177 5.87 -14.15 1.99
N ASP A 178 6.01 -13.60 0.77
CA ASP A 178 7.30 -13.50 0.09
C ASP A 178 8.32 -12.68 0.92
N ASP A 179 9.60 -13.01 0.75
CA ASP A 179 10.68 -12.22 1.34
C ASP A 179 10.64 -10.78 0.80
N PRO A 180 10.43 -9.76 1.66
CA PRO A 180 10.33 -8.38 1.22
C PRO A 180 11.64 -7.86 0.61
N TYR A 181 12.77 -8.50 0.89
CA TYR A 181 14.09 -8.09 0.42
C TYR A 181 14.62 -8.96 -0.73
N ALA A 182 13.84 -9.92 -1.22
CA ALA A 182 14.23 -10.66 -2.42
C ALA A 182 14.20 -9.74 -3.65
N ASP A 183 15.26 -9.79 -4.46
CA ASP A 183 15.31 -9.07 -5.73
C ASP A 183 14.09 -9.46 -6.59
N GLU A 184 13.39 -8.46 -7.13
CA GLU A 184 12.18 -8.67 -7.95
C GLU A 184 12.47 -9.29 -9.33
N ASP A 185 13.73 -9.65 -9.60
CA ASP A 185 14.28 -10.03 -10.91
C ASP A 185 14.19 -11.54 -11.23
N GLU A 186 13.55 -12.37 -10.39
CA GLU A 186 13.32 -13.80 -10.70
C GLU A 186 12.06 -14.07 -11.54
N ASP A 187 11.58 -13.09 -12.32
CA ASP A 187 10.84 -13.43 -13.54
C ASP A 187 11.90 -13.81 -14.60
N ASP A 188 12.49 -15.02 -14.42
CA ASP A 188 13.25 -15.76 -15.43
C ASP A 188 12.34 -16.00 -16.63
N ASP A 189 12.26 -14.99 -17.50
CA ASP A 189 11.88 -15.14 -18.88
C ASP A 189 12.93 -16.06 -19.49
N GLY A 190 12.73 -17.36 -19.29
CA GLY A 190 13.42 -18.43 -19.99
C GLY A 190 13.13 -18.29 -21.48
N ASP A 191 13.83 -17.37 -22.12
CA ASP A 191 13.95 -17.26 -23.55
C ASP A 191 14.75 -18.48 -24.00
N GLY A 192 14.01 -19.51 -24.39
CA GLY A 192 14.48 -20.54 -25.28
C GLY A 192 14.88 -19.91 -26.61
N GLY A 193 16.06 -19.31 -26.63
CA GLY A 193 16.74 -18.80 -27.82
C GLY A 193 17.75 -19.84 -28.29
N ASP A 194 17.38 -20.50 -29.38
CA ASP A 194 18.13 -21.49 -30.12
C ASP A 194 19.63 -21.16 -30.30
N GLY A 195 20.44 -22.22 -30.28
CA GLY A 195 21.87 -22.13 -30.53
C GLY A 195 22.17 -21.57 -31.92
N ASP A 196 23.20 -20.73 -31.98
CA ASP A 196 24.07 -20.62 -33.15
C ASP A 196 25.50 -20.43 -32.67
N GLY A 197 26.37 -21.35 -33.10
CA GLY A 197 27.79 -21.32 -32.81
C GLY A 197 28.46 -20.21 -33.61
N GLY A 198 29.39 -19.51 -32.99
CA GLY A 198 30.22 -18.51 -33.65
C GLY A 198 31.45 -18.20 -32.84
N ASP A 199 32.48 -19.04 -32.99
CA ASP A 199 33.87 -18.73 -32.66
C ASP A 199 34.29 -17.38 -33.30
N GLY A 200 34.88 -16.49 -32.50
CA GLY A 200 35.32 -15.17 -32.93
C GLY A 200 36.32 -14.54 -31.97
N ASP A 201 37.57 -14.93 -32.16
CA ASP A 201 38.81 -14.52 -31.51
C ASP A 201 39.09 -13.00 -31.59
N GLY A 202 39.63 -12.44 -30.49
CA GLY A 202 40.71 -11.44 -30.53
C GLY A 202 40.35 -9.96 -30.31
N GLY A 203 41.05 -9.31 -29.37
CA GLY A 203 41.34 -7.87 -29.45
C GLY A 203 41.50 -7.11 -28.14
N ASP A 204 42.71 -7.14 -27.57
CA ASP A 204 43.25 -6.23 -26.55
C ASP A 204 43.18 -4.73 -26.90
N GLY A 205 43.18 -3.88 -25.86
CA GLY A 205 43.57 -2.45 -25.92
C GLY A 205 42.68 -1.56 -25.05
N ASP A 206 43.01 -1.27 -23.79
CA ASP A 206 44.03 -0.31 -23.29
C ASP A 206 43.54 1.15 -23.23
N GLY A 207 43.61 1.71 -22.01
CA GLY A 207 43.99 3.11 -21.76
C GLY A 207 42.88 4.14 -21.61
N GLY A 208 42.87 4.86 -20.47
CA GLY A 208 42.16 6.14 -20.38
C GLY A 208 41.91 6.71 -18.98
N ASP A 209 42.97 7.05 -18.26
CA ASP A 209 42.96 7.92 -17.07
C ASP A 209 42.37 9.33 -17.31
N GLY A 210 41.82 9.93 -16.23
CA GLY A 210 41.53 11.36 -16.08
C GLY A 210 40.59 11.55 -14.87
N ASP A 211 41.05 11.85 -13.65
CA ASP A 211 41.76 13.03 -13.14
C ASP A 211 41.03 14.37 -13.38
N GLY A 212 40.60 15.03 -12.29
CA GLY A 212 40.54 16.49 -12.22
C GLY A 212 39.31 17.15 -11.57
N GLY A 213 39.52 17.76 -10.38
CA GLY A 213 38.82 18.95 -9.85
C GLY A 213 37.72 18.63 -8.83
N VAL A 214 37.82 18.89 -7.51
CA VAL A 214 38.31 20.04 -6.69
C VAL A 214 37.56 21.36 -6.94
N GLY A 215 36.98 21.88 -5.84
CA GLY A 215 36.21 23.12 -5.66
C GLY A 215 35.24 22.88 -4.50
N ASP A 216 35.56 23.06 -3.21
CA ASP A 216 36.01 24.26 -2.49
C ASP A 216 35.09 25.48 -2.65
N ASP A 217 34.83 26.12 -1.50
CA ASP A 217 34.23 27.45 -1.27
C ASP A 217 32.69 27.52 -1.38
N ASP A 218 31.89 28.14 -0.51
CA ASP A 218 32.03 29.10 0.60
C ASP A 218 30.69 29.00 1.40
N GLU A 219 30.67 28.96 2.74
CA GLU A 219 30.49 30.10 3.66
C GLU A 219 29.15 30.87 3.58
N ASP A 220 28.78 31.44 4.74
CA ASP A 220 27.78 32.48 5.03
C ASP A 220 26.40 31.99 5.53
N ASP A 221 26.16 31.86 6.84
CA ASP A 221 25.90 32.89 7.88
C ASP A 221 24.44 33.40 7.96
N GLY A 222 23.99 33.58 9.21
CA GLY A 222 22.85 34.46 9.55
C GLY A 222 21.67 33.76 10.24
N LYS A 223 21.73 33.49 11.55
CA LYS A 223 21.26 34.33 12.68
C LYS A 223 19.75 34.53 12.85
N ALA A 224 19.33 34.23 14.09
CA ALA A 224 18.38 34.93 14.98
C ALA A 224 16.93 35.07 14.47
N GLY A 225 15.89 34.62 15.17
CA GLY A 225 15.59 34.78 16.61
C GLY A 225 14.39 35.74 16.74
N ASP A 226 13.35 35.40 17.50
CA ASP A 226 12.72 36.28 18.51
C ASP A 226 11.57 35.55 19.21
N GLU A 227 11.61 35.62 20.53
CA GLU A 227 10.49 35.39 21.45
C GLU A 227 9.31 36.35 21.19
N LYS A 228 8.09 35.89 21.47
CA LYS A 228 6.99 36.63 22.14
C LYS A 228 5.84 35.63 22.31
N LYS A 229 5.42 35.18 23.49
CA LYS A 229 5.04 35.86 24.75
C LYS A 229 3.82 36.78 24.57
N SER A 230 2.64 36.28 24.95
CA SER A 230 1.54 36.93 25.72
C SER A 230 0.24 36.12 25.51
N LYS A 231 -0.42 35.59 26.56
CA LYS A 231 -1.48 36.22 27.39
C LYS A 231 -2.66 36.68 26.51
N GLU A 232 -3.91 36.28 26.72
CA GLU A 232 -4.71 35.98 27.93
C GLU A 232 -5.69 34.83 27.70
#